data_AF-A0A1F7G410-F1
#
_entry.id   AF-A0A1F7G410-F1
#
_cell.length_a   1.000
_cell.length_b   1.000
_cell.length_c   1.000
_cell.angle_alpha   90.00
_cell.angle_beta   90.00
_cell.angle_gamma   90.00
#
_symmetry.space_group_name_H-M   'P 1'
#
loop_
_entity.id
_entity.type
_entity.pdbx_description
1 polymer ?
#
loop_
_entity_poly.entity_id
_entity_poly.type
_entity_poly.pdbx_seq_one_letter_code
_entity_poly.pdbx_strand_id
1 'polypeptide(L)'
;MLVPGLEVLPPGGARAAVHMVGESKFNEASFKGVFAFSDDSEVAIIKRFSIDGKTDQTDPVFAGKYKIRSNMAVAAFIDPNEDYQNSVMLLNGLPGNRVVLGLGTNIAMNENQKKAAFGRYAEKGAAVDPVFFVMGASLNIDPDTTLTMDYAGNDFVVGLRHQFDEALSLDFGFYTPDRLHDTSRYIVGANFGF
;
A
#
# COMPACT_ATOMS: atom_id res chain seq x y z
N MET A 1 4.82 -2.65 1.18
CA MET A 1 5.12 -1.34 0.56
C MET A 1 3.84 -0.55 0.42
N LEU A 2 3.89 0.73 0.76
CA LEU A 2 2.73 1.63 0.83
C LEU A 2 2.45 2.32 -0.50
N VAL A 3 3.50 2.76 -1.19
CA VAL A 3 3.38 3.49 -2.45
C VAL A 3 3.26 2.49 -3.59
N PRO A 4 2.19 2.55 -4.40
CA PRO A 4 2.08 1.68 -5.56
C PRO A 4 3.21 1.97 -6.56
N GLY A 5 3.89 0.92 -7.04
CA GLY A 5 4.76 1.03 -8.21
C GLY A 5 3.98 1.40 -9.46
N LEU A 6 4.66 2.01 -10.42
CA LEU A 6 4.16 2.40 -11.75
C LEU A 6 3.95 1.21 -12.68
N GLU A 7 4.72 0.14 -12.48
CA GLU A 7 4.65 -1.07 -13.29
C GLU A 7 3.41 -1.90 -13.01
N VAL A 8 2.90 -2.55 -14.04
CA VAL A 8 1.76 -3.47 -13.97
C VAL A 8 2.28 -4.88 -14.26
N LEU A 9 1.69 -5.90 -13.63
CA LEU A 9 2.03 -7.29 -13.94
C LEU A 9 1.76 -7.61 -15.42
N PRO A 10 2.46 -8.60 -16.00
CA PRO A 10 2.10 -9.12 -17.32
C PRO A 10 0.64 -9.61 -17.37
N PRO A 11 -0.02 -9.58 -18.53
CA PRO A 11 -1.39 -10.09 -18.68
C PRO A 11 -1.55 -11.51 -18.16
N GLY A 12 -2.56 -11.74 -17.32
CA GLY A 12 -2.79 -13.03 -16.67
C GLY A 12 -1.90 -13.30 -15.46
N GLY A 13 -0.92 -12.43 -15.18
CA GLY A 13 -0.06 -12.53 -14.01
C GLY A 13 -0.81 -12.21 -12.72
N ALA A 14 -0.44 -12.92 -11.65
CA ALA A 14 -1.00 -12.74 -10.33
C ALA A 14 0.09 -12.68 -9.26
N ARG A 15 -0.15 -11.88 -8.21
CA ARG A 15 0.71 -11.85 -7.02
C ARG A 15 -0.14 -11.80 -5.77
N ALA A 16 0.35 -12.40 -4.70
CA ALA A 16 -0.23 -12.26 -3.37
C ALA A 16 0.83 -11.75 -2.39
N ALA A 17 0.40 -11.02 -1.37
CA ALA A 17 1.26 -10.63 -0.27
C ALA A 17 0.50 -10.72 1.04
N VAL A 18 1.20 -11.14 2.09
CA VAL A 18 0.72 -11.11 3.48
C VAL A 18 1.72 -10.32 4.29
N HIS A 19 1.24 -9.34 5.06
CA HIS A 19 2.05 -8.55 5.97
C HIS A 19 1.44 -8.56 7.35
N MET A 20 2.27 -8.73 8.39
CA MET A 20 1.93 -8.53 9.78
C MET A 20 2.62 -7.26 10.28
N VAL A 21 1.90 -6.45 11.03
CA VAL A 21 2.38 -5.18 11.59
C VAL A 21 2.17 -5.19 13.10
N GLY A 22 3.11 -4.59 13.82
CA GLY A 22 2.99 -4.43 15.27
C GLY A 22 4.15 -3.70 15.91
N GLU A 23 4.05 -3.45 17.21
CA GLU A 23 5.08 -2.78 18.01
C GLU A 23 5.89 -3.83 18.78
N SER A 24 5.53 -4.07 20.05
CA SER A 24 6.08 -5.15 20.89
C SER A 24 5.53 -6.54 20.52
N LYS A 25 4.36 -6.58 19.87
CA LYS A 25 3.71 -7.77 19.34
C LYS A 25 2.94 -7.41 18.07
N PHE A 26 2.74 -8.39 17.18
CA PHE A 26 1.89 -8.21 16.00
C PHE A 26 0.42 -8.07 16.41
N ASN A 27 -0.23 -7.02 15.92
CA ASN A 27 -1.63 -6.71 16.22
C ASN A 27 -2.49 -6.53 14.95
N GLU A 28 -1.87 -6.26 13.80
CA GLU A 28 -2.53 -6.16 12.50
C GLU A 28 -1.92 -7.16 11.52
N ALA A 29 -2.76 -7.76 10.68
CA ALA A 29 -2.35 -8.46 9.47
C ALA A 29 -3.06 -7.86 8.26
N SER A 30 -2.45 -7.98 7.09
CA SER A 30 -3.09 -7.64 5.83
C SER A 30 -2.76 -8.69 4.77
N PHE A 31 -3.73 -8.91 3.89
CA PHE A 31 -3.57 -9.69 2.68
C PHE A 31 -3.83 -8.78 1.48
N LYS A 32 -3.02 -8.91 0.44
CA LYS A 32 -3.21 -8.24 -0.85
C LYS A 32 -3.05 -9.25 -1.97
N GLY A 33 -4.10 -9.46 -2.76
CA GLY A 33 -4.02 -10.15 -4.04
C GLY A 33 -4.03 -9.13 -5.18
N VAL A 34 -3.21 -9.32 -6.21
CA VAL A 34 -3.12 -8.46 -7.41
C VAL A 34 -3.25 -9.33 -8.64
N PHE A 35 -4.05 -8.88 -9.61
CA PHE A 35 -4.27 -9.56 -10.89
C PHE A 35 -4.19 -8.54 -12.02
N ALA A 36 -3.43 -8.85 -13.08
CA ALA A 36 -3.40 -8.02 -14.28
C ALA A 36 -4.27 -8.61 -15.41
N PHE A 37 -5.12 -7.76 -15.98
CA PHE A 37 -6.00 -8.14 -17.09
C PHE A 37 -5.42 -7.76 -18.45
N SER A 38 -4.54 -6.77 -18.47
CA SER A 38 -3.88 -6.26 -19.68
C SER A 38 -2.48 -5.75 -19.33
N ASP A 39 -1.69 -5.41 -20.35
CA ASP A 39 -0.34 -4.87 -20.17
C ASP A 39 -0.32 -3.57 -19.35
N ASP A 40 -1.46 -2.89 -19.25
CA ASP A 40 -1.58 -1.56 -18.68
C ASP A 40 -2.55 -1.50 -17.49
N SER A 41 -3.21 -2.59 -17.11
CA SER A 41 -4.18 -2.59 -16.00
C SER A 41 -4.06 -3.76 -15.03
N GLU A 42 -4.10 -3.44 -13.74
CA GLU A 42 -4.25 -4.40 -12.65
C GLU A 42 -5.32 -3.99 -11.66
N VAL A 43 -5.89 -5.00 -10.99
CA VAL A 43 -6.78 -4.83 -9.85
C VAL A 43 -6.18 -5.56 -8.67
N ALA A 44 -6.33 -4.97 -7.50
CA ALA A 44 -5.97 -5.58 -6.24
C ALA A 44 -7.17 -5.69 -5.30
N ILE A 45 -7.19 -6.75 -4.51
CA ILE A 45 -8.10 -6.94 -3.38
C ILE A 45 -7.23 -6.93 -2.12
N ILE A 46 -7.56 -6.05 -1.18
CA ILE A 46 -6.78 -5.83 0.04
C ILE A 46 -7.70 -6.03 1.23
N LYS A 47 -7.33 -6.91 2.17
CA LYS A 47 -8.07 -7.13 3.41
C LYS A 47 -7.15 -6.92 4.59
N ARG A 48 -7.60 -6.18 5.59
CA ARG A 48 -6.92 -6.01 6.88
C ARG A 48 -7.65 -6.83 7.95
N PHE A 49 -6.89 -7.32 8.91
CA PHE A 49 -7.33 -8.16 10.01
C PHE A 49 -6.66 -7.71 11.30
N SER A 50 -7.41 -7.72 12.40
CA SER A 50 -6.83 -7.59 13.75
C SER A 50 -6.49 -8.97 14.29
N ILE A 51 -5.31 -9.11 14.91
CA ILE A 51 -4.81 -10.37 15.48
C ILE A 51 -5.29 -10.57 16.93
N ASP A 52 -5.56 -9.49 17.68
CA ASP A 52 -5.78 -9.53 19.13
C ASP A 52 -7.08 -8.84 19.63
N GLY A 53 -8.06 -8.51 18.76
CA GLY A 53 -9.31 -7.89 19.20
C GLY A 53 -10.44 -7.86 18.14
N LYS A 54 -11.69 -8.04 18.59
CA LYS A 54 -12.89 -8.32 17.76
C LYS A 54 -13.52 -7.13 17.01
N THR A 55 -12.94 -5.93 16.98
CA THR A 55 -13.72 -4.72 16.64
C THR A 55 -13.44 -4.04 15.31
N ASP A 56 -12.38 -4.38 14.56
CA ASP A 56 -12.07 -3.69 13.29
C ASP A 56 -11.75 -4.67 12.16
N GLN A 57 -12.66 -5.63 11.91
CA GLN A 57 -12.62 -6.38 10.65
C GLN A 57 -13.26 -5.51 9.56
N THR A 58 -12.42 -4.83 8.78
CA THR A 58 -12.86 -4.03 7.64
C THR A 58 -13.14 -4.93 6.45
N ASP A 59 -14.22 -4.72 5.70
CA ASP A 59 -14.44 -5.35 4.39
C ASP A 59 -13.25 -5.15 3.44
N PRO A 60 -13.06 -6.05 2.45
CA PRO A 60 -11.98 -5.91 1.48
C PRO A 60 -12.06 -4.59 0.71
N VAL A 61 -10.93 -3.90 0.63
CA VAL A 61 -10.72 -2.71 -0.21
C VAL A 61 -10.33 -3.17 -1.60
N PHE A 62 -10.89 -2.54 -2.62
CA PHE A 62 -10.56 -2.80 -4.02
C PHE A 62 -9.68 -1.68 -4.54
N ALA A 63 -8.60 -2.02 -5.23
CA ALA A 63 -7.77 -1.03 -5.90
C ALA A 63 -7.65 -1.34 -7.39
N GLY A 64 -7.73 -0.31 -8.22
CA GLY A 64 -7.44 -0.41 -9.65
C GLY A 64 -6.22 0.45 -9.97
N LYS A 65 -5.32 -0.02 -10.81
CA LYS A 65 -4.20 0.75 -11.33
C LYS A 65 -4.14 0.65 -12.84
N TYR A 66 -3.96 1.79 -13.48
CA TYR A 66 -3.80 1.91 -14.93
C TYR A 66 -2.49 2.65 -15.26
N LYS A 67 -1.62 1.99 -16.01
CA LYS A 67 -0.35 2.53 -16.49
C LYS A 67 -0.63 3.34 -17.76
N ILE A 68 -0.54 4.66 -17.64
CA ILE A 68 -0.76 5.59 -18.76
C ILE A 68 0.44 5.55 -19.71
N ARG A 69 1.66 5.48 -19.14
CA ARG A 69 2.93 5.37 -19.85
C ARG A 69 3.98 4.79 -18.90
N SER A 70 5.17 4.47 -19.40
CA SER A 70 6.24 3.82 -18.63
C SER A 70 6.62 4.52 -17.32
N ASN A 71 6.38 5.83 -17.22
CA ASN A 71 6.73 6.65 -16.07
C ASN A 71 5.51 7.28 -15.38
N MET A 72 4.29 6.85 -15.69
CA MET A 72 3.08 7.44 -15.12
C MET A 72 1.95 6.42 -15.02
N ALA A 73 1.28 6.42 -13.87
CA ALA A 73 0.11 5.59 -13.62
C ALA A 73 -0.95 6.38 -12.85
N VAL A 74 -2.19 5.95 -12.95
CA VAL A 74 -3.28 6.36 -12.05
C VAL A 74 -3.72 5.16 -11.25
N ALA A 75 -4.07 5.39 -9.98
CA ALA A 75 -4.64 4.37 -9.14
C ALA A 75 -5.86 4.90 -8.41
N ALA A 76 -6.83 4.02 -8.19
CA ALA A 76 -8.02 4.29 -7.40
C ALA A 76 -8.16 3.21 -6.32
N PHE A 77 -8.58 3.60 -5.13
CA PHE A 77 -8.90 2.74 -4.01
C PHE A 77 -10.36 2.97 -3.65
N ILE A 78 -11.14 1.90 -3.69
CA ILE A 78 -12.55 1.87 -3.37
C ILE A 78 -12.70 1.14 -2.04
N ASP A 79 -13.12 1.88 -1.03
CA ASP A 79 -13.28 1.36 0.32
C ASP A 79 -14.78 1.23 0.63
N PRO A 80 -15.32 0.00 0.71
CA PRO A 80 -16.75 -0.21 0.97
C PRO A 80 -17.11 -0.06 2.45
N ASN A 81 -16.14 0.14 3.35
CA ASN A 81 -16.39 0.22 4.78
C ASN A 81 -17.15 1.49 5.17
N GLU A 82 -17.99 1.38 6.20
CA GLU A 82 -18.76 2.51 6.72
C GLU A 82 -17.84 3.65 7.19
N ASP A 83 -18.20 4.89 6.82
CA ASP A 83 -17.44 6.13 7.06
C ASP A 83 -16.08 6.26 6.34
N TYR A 84 -15.72 5.35 5.44
CA TYR A 84 -14.50 5.45 4.63
C TYR A 84 -14.73 6.19 3.30
N GLN A 85 -13.75 7.01 2.91
CA GLN A 85 -13.66 7.72 1.64
C GLN A 85 -12.91 6.87 0.63
N ASN A 86 -13.24 7.05 -0.65
CA ASN A 86 -12.48 6.51 -1.76
C ASN A 86 -11.27 7.40 -2.04
N SER A 87 -10.19 6.83 -2.58
CA SER A 87 -8.99 7.60 -2.91
C SER A 87 -8.66 7.45 -4.39
N VAL A 88 -8.22 8.54 -5.02
CA VAL A 88 -7.67 8.52 -6.39
C VAL A 88 -6.32 9.21 -6.38
N MET A 89 -5.35 8.68 -7.11
CA MET A 89 -4.01 9.25 -7.19
C MET A 89 -3.44 9.18 -8.59
N LEU A 90 -2.65 10.21 -8.92
CA LEU A 90 -1.76 10.25 -10.07
C LEU A 90 -0.34 10.01 -9.57
N LEU A 91 0.36 9.07 -10.21
CA LEU A 91 1.72 8.66 -9.90
C LEU A 91 2.62 8.97 -11.10
N ASN A 92 3.81 9.50 -10.84
CA ASN A 92 4.82 9.78 -11.85
C ASN A 92 6.21 9.49 -11.26
N GLY A 93 7.14 8.99 -12.05
CA GLY A 93 8.44 8.63 -11.52
C GLY A 93 9.46 8.22 -12.55
N LEU A 94 10.53 7.59 -12.09
CA LEU A 94 11.50 6.95 -12.97
C LEU A 94 11.03 5.53 -13.32
N PRO A 95 11.23 5.07 -14.57
CA PRO A 95 10.99 3.68 -14.95
C PRO A 95 11.69 2.70 -13.99
N GLY A 96 11.07 1.55 -13.73
CA GLY A 96 11.58 0.58 -12.76
C GLY A 96 11.33 0.95 -11.29
N ASN A 97 10.41 1.88 -11.01
CA ASN A 97 9.99 2.25 -9.65
C ASN A 97 11.12 2.76 -8.73
N ARG A 98 12.23 3.24 -9.30
CA ARG A 98 13.38 3.76 -8.52
C ARG A 98 13.00 4.96 -7.67
N VAL A 99 12.20 5.85 -8.23
CA VAL A 99 11.57 6.97 -7.54
C VAL A 99 10.18 7.14 -8.12
N VAL A 100 9.18 7.25 -7.25
CA VAL A 100 7.78 7.48 -7.58
C VAL A 100 7.29 8.63 -6.71
N LEU A 101 6.68 9.63 -7.32
CA LEU A 101 5.99 10.72 -6.66
C LEU A 101 4.53 10.66 -7.07
N GLY A 102 3.64 10.99 -6.15
CA GLY A 102 2.23 11.02 -6.45
C GLY A 102 1.48 12.06 -5.66
N LEU A 103 0.38 12.48 -6.26
CA LEU A 103 -0.61 13.35 -5.67
C LEU A 103 -1.93 12.60 -5.68
N GLY A 104 -2.56 12.51 -4.52
CA GLY A 104 -3.85 11.87 -4.38
C GLY A 104 -4.87 12.77 -3.69
N THR A 105 -6.12 12.39 -3.87
CA THR A 105 -7.28 13.02 -3.26
C THR A 105 -8.15 11.97 -2.60
N ASN A 106 -8.70 12.30 -1.44
CA ASN A 106 -9.71 11.49 -0.77
C ASN A 106 -11.08 12.11 -1.05
N ILE A 107 -12.00 11.29 -1.54
CA ILE A 107 -13.30 11.71 -2.04
C ILE A 107 -14.37 11.14 -1.12
N ALA A 108 -15.00 12.04 -0.36
CA ALA A 108 -16.21 11.76 0.39
C ALA A 108 -17.43 11.81 -0.54
N MET A 109 -18.19 10.72 -0.59
CA MET A 109 -19.49 10.60 -1.23
C MET A 109 -20.64 11.03 -0.30
N ASN A 110 -20.40 11.17 1.00
CA ASN A 110 -21.36 11.73 1.97
C ASN A 110 -20.63 12.45 3.13
N GLU A 111 -21.37 13.26 3.91
CA GLU A 111 -20.81 14.10 4.99
C GLU A 111 -20.30 13.31 6.21
N ASN A 112 -20.69 12.03 6.33
CA ASN A 112 -20.30 11.18 7.45
C ASN A 112 -18.94 10.48 7.21
N GLN A 113 -18.49 10.41 5.95
CA GLN A 113 -17.22 9.79 5.59
C GLN A 113 -16.02 10.61 6.04
N LYS A 114 -15.36 10.14 7.11
CA LYS A 114 -14.26 10.82 7.81
C LYS A 114 -13.00 9.97 7.92
N LYS A 115 -12.96 8.81 7.28
CA LYS A 115 -11.79 7.90 7.23
C LYS A 115 -11.36 7.66 5.80
N ALA A 116 -10.17 7.13 5.57
CA ALA A 116 -9.76 6.66 4.25
C ALA A 116 -8.74 5.51 4.34
N ALA A 117 -8.83 4.55 3.40
CA ALA A 117 -7.93 3.39 3.34
C ALA A 117 -6.47 3.78 3.10
N PHE A 118 -6.27 4.87 2.37
CA PHE A 118 -4.99 5.32 1.83
C PHE A 118 -4.52 6.60 2.53
N GLY A 119 -3.22 6.71 2.80
CA GLY A 119 -2.69 7.67 3.79
C GLY A 119 -3.01 7.31 5.25
N ARG A 120 -3.57 6.10 5.46
CA ARG A 120 -3.91 5.47 6.75
C ARG A 120 -4.65 6.39 7.73
N TYR A 121 -5.66 7.09 7.22
CA TYR A 121 -6.68 7.76 8.02
C TYR A 121 -7.78 6.78 8.52
N ALA A 122 -7.44 5.52 8.73
CA ALA A 122 -8.37 4.48 9.19
C ALA A 122 -8.62 4.55 10.70
N GLU A 123 -7.73 5.22 11.44
CA GLU A 123 -7.75 5.24 12.89
C GLU A 123 -8.67 6.31 13.47
N LYS A 124 -9.28 5.98 14.60
CA LYS A 124 -10.30 6.79 15.27
C LYS A 124 -9.69 8.13 15.73
N GLY A 125 -9.98 9.20 15.00
CA GLY A 125 -9.54 10.56 15.31
C GLY A 125 -8.55 11.18 14.32
N ALA A 126 -8.07 10.41 13.34
CA ALA A 126 -7.27 10.95 12.25
C ALA A 126 -8.13 11.84 11.35
N ALA A 127 -7.75 13.11 11.17
CA ALA A 127 -8.36 13.96 10.16
C ALA A 127 -7.90 13.47 8.77
N VAL A 128 -8.84 13.09 7.90
CA VAL A 128 -8.52 12.75 6.51
C VAL A 128 -8.12 14.03 5.79
N ASP A 129 -6.88 14.08 5.31
CA ASP A 129 -6.51 15.14 4.39
C ASP A 129 -7.21 14.93 3.03
N PRO A 130 -7.94 15.93 2.51
CA PRO A 130 -8.63 15.81 1.22
C PRO A 130 -7.65 15.68 0.04
N VAL A 131 -6.40 16.11 0.25
CA VAL A 131 -5.29 15.99 -0.70
C VAL A 131 -4.07 15.48 0.06
N PHE A 132 -3.39 14.49 -0.49
CA PHE A 132 -2.21 13.89 0.12
C PHE A 132 -1.12 13.64 -0.91
N PHE A 133 0.13 13.57 -0.43
CA PHE A 133 1.28 13.23 -1.25
C PHE A 133 1.75 11.81 -0.94
N VAL A 134 2.25 11.14 -1.99
CA VAL A 134 3.01 9.91 -1.84
C VAL A 134 4.38 10.05 -2.46
N MET A 135 5.36 9.42 -1.84
CA MET A 135 6.72 9.34 -2.36
C MET A 135 7.27 7.95 -2.06
N GLY A 136 7.63 7.20 -3.10
CA GLY A 136 8.30 5.92 -2.99
C GLY A 136 9.69 6.03 -3.61
N ALA A 137 10.67 5.39 -3.02
CA ALA A 137 11.98 5.20 -3.61
C ALA A 137 12.45 3.76 -3.39
N SER A 138 13.14 3.19 -4.38
CA SER A 138 13.73 1.87 -4.28
C SER A 138 15.19 1.89 -4.72
N LEU A 139 16.00 1.10 -4.01
CA LEU A 139 17.42 0.93 -4.26
C LEU A 139 17.77 -0.55 -4.15
N ASN A 140 18.27 -1.11 -5.25
CA ASN A 140 18.82 -2.47 -5.22
C ASN A 140 20.17 -2.41 -4.53
N ILE A 141 20.29 -3.10 -3.39
CA ILE A 141 21.56 -3.26 -2.66
C ILE A 141 22.41 -4.30 -3.38
N ASP A 142 21.76 -5.38 -3.81
CA ASP A 142 22.29 -6.48 -4.60
C ASP A 142 21.19 -7.00 -5.55
N PRO A 143 21.43 -8.03 -6.38
CA PRO A 143 20.43 -8.53 -7.32
C PRO A 143 19.12 -9.02 -6.69
N ASP A 144 19.18 -9.51 -5.45
CA ASP A 144 18.07 -10.17 -4.78
C ASP A 144 17.45 -9.30 -3.68
N THR A 145 18.14 -8.24 -3.25
CA THR A 145 17.76 -7.40 -2.13
C THR A 145 17.49 -5.97 -2.54
N THR A 146 16.27 -5.51 -2.27
CA THR A 146 15.81 -4.14 -2.54
C THR A 146 15.49 -3.42 -1.24
N LEU A 147 16.11 -2.27 -1.01
CA LEU A 147 15.71 -1.30 0.00
C LEU A 147 14.61 -0.40 -0.57
N THR A 148 13.58 -0.13 0.21
CA THR A 148 12.50 0.79 -0.14
C THR A 148 12.26 1.84 0.92
N MET A 149 11.92 3.05 0.49
CA MET A 149 11.48 4.13 1.35
C MET A 149 10.15 4.65 0.83
N ASP A 150 9.12 4.56 1.65
CA ASP A 150 7.76 4.93 1.27
C ASP A 150 7.21 5.98 2.25
N TYR A 151 6.71 7.07 1.71
CA TYR A 151 5.91 8.06 2.40
C TYR A 151 4.51 8.09 1.79
N ALA A 152 3.49 7.98 2.63
CA ALA A 152 2.11 8.06 2.20
C ALA A 152 1.25 8.75 3.27
N GLY A 153 1.01 10.06 3.10
CA GLY A 153 0.25 10.85 4.07
C GLY A 153 0.98 10.99 5.39
N ASN A 154 0.55 10.26 6.43
CA ASN A 154 1.18 10.32 7.76
C ASN A 154 2.27 9.27 7.99
N ASP A 155 2.30 8.20 7.20
CA ASP A 155 3.27 7.13 7.40
C ASP A 155 4.55 7.37 6.61
N PHE A 156 5.68 7.09 7.26
CA PHE A 156 6.96 6.89 6.62
C PHE A 156 7.51 5.51 6.96
N VAL A 157 7.82 4.72 5.93
CA VAL A 157 8.31 3.35 6.04
C VAL A 157 9.67 3.23 5.37
N VAL A 158 10.59 2.59 6.09
CA VAL A 158 11.79 2.00 5.48
C VAL A 158 11.59 0.50 5.44
N GLY A 159 11.73 -0.08 4.26
CA GLY A 159 11.51 -1.50 3.99
C GLY A 159 12.72 -2.15 3.32
N LEU A 160 12.84 -3.45 3.52
CA LEU A 160 13.80 -4.32 2.86
C LEU A 160 13.02 -5.51 2.29
N ARG A 161 13.18 -5.77 1.00
CA ARG A 161 12.70 -6.99 0.35
C ARG A 161 13.88 -7.85 -0.05
N HIS A 162 13.84 -9.13 0.31
CA HIS A 162 14.78 -10.12 -0.20
C HIS A 162 14.04 -11.18 -1.01
N GLN A 163 14.44 -11.35 -2.26
CA GLN A 163 13.90 -12.32 -3.19
C GLN A 163 14.68 -13.64 -3.08
N PHE A 164 13.97 -14.74 -2.87
CA PHE A 164 14.60 -16.07 -2.84
C PHE A 164 14.55 -16.72 -4.22
N ASP A 165 13.42 -16.56 -4.90
CA ASP A 165 13.18 -17.00 -6.27
C ASP A 165 12.07 -16.16 -6.91
N GLU A 166 11.61 -16.53 -8.09
CA GLU A 166 10.51 -15.82 -8.79
C GLU A 166 9.16 -15.93 -8.05
N ALA A 167 9.00 -16.94 -7.19
CA ALA A 167 7.75 -17.25 -6.51
C ALA A 167 7.69 -16.71 -5.09
N LEU A 168 8.82 -16.42 -4.43
CA LEU A 168 8.86 -16.03 -3.02
C LEU A 168 9.84 -14.89 -2.74
N SER A 169 9.34 -13.87 -2.06
CA SER A 169 10.19 -12.86 -1.41
C SER A 169 9.67 -12.53 -0.01
N LEU A 170 10.58 -12.16 0.89
CA LEU A 170 10.25 -11.72 2.24
C LEU A 170 10.45 -10.20 2.37
N ASP A 171 9.51 -9.57 3.07
CA ASP A 171 9.54 -8.16 3.38
C ASP A 171 9.80 -7.96 4.88
N PHE A 172 10.71 -7.05 5.18
CA PHE A 172 10.89 -6.47 6.50
C PHE A 172 10.66 -4.97 6.38
N GLY A 173 10.04 -4.37 7.39
CA GLY A 173 9.76 -2.94 7.36
C GLY A 173 9.70 -2.31 8.72
N PHE A 174 9.86 -1.00 8.72
CA PHE A 174 9.89 -0.15 9.89
C PHE A 174 9.10 1.12 9.59
N TYR A 175 7.99 1.33 10.28
CA TYR A 175 7.30 2.60 10.35
C TYR A 175 7.99 3.47 11.41
N THR A 176 8.37 4.68 11.02
CA THR A 176 8.75 5.70 12.00
C THR A 176 7.51 6.13 12.81
N PRO A 177 7.69 6.62 14.05
CA PRO A 177 6.60 7.26 14.78
C PRO A 177 5.98 8.38 13.94
N ASP A 178 4.69 8.59 14.13
CA ASP A 178 3.87 9.57 13.43
C ASP A 178 2.90 10.26 14.40
N ARG A 179 1.95 11.03 13.89
CA ARG A 179 0.98 11.77 14.73
C ARG A 179 -0.05 10.87 15.41
N LEU A 180 -0.27 9.66 14.91
CA LEU A 180 -1.21 8.66 15.40
C LEU A 180 -0.50 7.62 16.29
N HIS A 181 0.76 7.30 15.97
CA HIS A 181 1.57 6.31 16.66
C HIS A 181 2.83 6.94 17.23
N ASP A 182 2.87 7.08 18.55
CA ASP A 182 4.03 7.63 19.26
C ASP A 182 5.24 6.66 19.27
N THR A 183 5.05 5.41 18.82
CA THR A 183 6.11 4.41 18.78
C THR A 183 6.30 3.84 17.38
N SER A 184 7.49 3.27 17.16
CA SER A 184 7.80 2.58 15.91
C SER A 184 7.06 1.27 15.79
N ARG A 185 6.62 0.97 14.56
CA ARG A 185 5.96 -0.29 14.21
C ARG A 185 6.80 -1.07 13.21
N TYR A 186 6.81 -2.39 13.33
CA TYR A 186 7.58 -3.30 12.50
C TYR A 186 6.66 -4.06 11.56
N ILE A 187 7.17 -4.37 10.36
CA ILE A 187 6.48 -5.15 9.34
C ILE A 187 7.30 -6.41 9.09
N VAL A 188 6.60 -7.54 9.05
CA VAL A 188 7.14 -8.77 8.44
C VAL A 188 6.12 -9.28 7.45
N GLY A 189 6.56 -9.67 6.27
CA GLY A 189 5.66 -10.25 5.28
C GLY A 189 6.32 -11.16 4.28
N ALA A 190 5.46 -11.80 3.50
CA ALA A 190 5.83 -12.67 2.40
C ALA A 190 5.03 -12.27 1.16
N ASN A 191 5.70 -12.28 0.01
CA ASN A 191 5.08 -12.07 -1.29
C ASN A 191 5.25 -13.32 -2.11
N PHE A 192 4.19 -13.66 -2.83
CA PHE A 192 4.08 -14.85 -3.66
C PHE A 192 3.84 -14.42 -5.11
N GLY A 193 4.70 -14.89 -6.02
CA GLY A 193 4.55 -14.75 -7.46
C GLY A 193 4.01 -16.04 -8.08
N PHE A 194 3.05 -15.92 -9.00
CA PHE A 194 2.47 -17.05 -9.73
C PHE A 194 2.32 -16.70 -11.22
#